data_AF-A0A3E2H1L9-F1
#
_entry.id   AF-A0A3E2H1L9-F1
#
_cell.length_a   1.000
_cell.length_b   1.000
_cell.length_c   1.000
_cell.angle_alpha   90.00
_cell.angle_beta   90.00
_cell.angle_gamma   90.00
#
_symmetry.space_group_name_H-M   'P 1'
#
loop_
_entity.id
_entity.type
_entity.pdbx_description
1 polymer ?
#
loop_
_entity_poly.entity_id
_entity_poly.type
_entity_poly.pdbx_seq_one_letter_code
_entity_poly.pdbx_strand_id
1 'polypeptide(L)'
;MACHNQDTSYTIHADHTKSQSRFSVVDKISSLFSKSSSPSFQILSDLHLEVGQQYISFKIPISAPYLILAGDIGRLIDYDSYLVFLAAQTAQFEQVFLILGNHEFYGLSFTAGLEQAQKLEHEEVLGGRLILLHQKRFDIPNSRVTILGCTLWSKILEDAKQVVRMRVKDFEKIDD
;
A
#
# COMPACT_ATOMS: atom_id res chain seq x y z
N MET A 1 44.30 9.95 -70.15
CA MET A 1 45.37 8.96 -70.43
C MET A 1 44.93 7.65 -69.78
N ALA A 2 44.55 6.66 -70.62
CA ALA A 2 44.15 5.24 -70.36
C ALA A 2 43.18 4.96 -69.18
N CYS A 3 41.93 4.50 -69.32
CA CYS A 3 41.30 3.47 -70.16
C CYS A 3 41.87 2.03 -69.97
N HIS A 4 41.20 1.25 -69.12
CA HIS A 4 41.03 -0.20 -69.33
C HIS A 4 39.68 -0.66 -68.75
N ASN A 5 38.80 -1.12 -69.64
CA ASN A 5 37.57 -1.84 -69.39
C ASN A 5 37.82 -3.33 -69.68
N GLN A 6 37.33 -4.22 -68.82
CA GLN A 6 36.87 -5.59 -69.13
C GLN A 6 35.71 -5.87 -68.14
N ASP A 7 34.45 -5.93 -68.61
CA ASP A 7 33.65 -7.15 -68.92
C ASP A 7 33.79 -8.27 -67.85
N THR A 8 32.77 -8.82 -67.17
CA THR A 8 31.52 -9.44 -67.68
C THR A 8 30.58 -9.88 -66.52
N SER A 9 29.24 -9.76 -66.67
CA SER A 9 28.06 -10.60 -66.21
C SER A 9 27.95 -11.23 -64.77
N TYR A 10 26.82 -11.53 -64.09
CA TYR A 10 25.32 -11.45 -64.21
C TYR A 10 24.67 -11.65 -62.78
N THR A 11 23.39 -11.29 -62.65
CA THR A 11 22.38 -11.27 -61.53
C THR A 11 22.18 -12.53 -60.65
N ILE A 12 21.76 -12.41 -59.36
CA ILE A 12 20.67 -13.20 -58.67
C ILE A 12 20.02 -12.46 -57.45
N HIS A 13 18.67 -12.38 -57.50
CA HIS A 13 17.56 -12.33 -56.52
C HIS A 13 17.66 -11.95 -55.01
N ALA A 14 16.60 -11.27 -54.57
CA ALA A 14 16.22 -10.94 -53.19
C ALA A 14 15.76 -12.16 -52.37
N ASP A 15 15.88 -12.08 -51.03
CA ASP A 15 14.98 -12.84 -50.16
C ASP A 15 14.62 -12.11 -48.85
N HIS A 16 13.32 -12.07 -48.59
CA HIS A 16 12.69 -11.57 -47.38
C HIS A 16 12.61 -12.72 -46.37
N THR A 17 13.20 -12.59 -45.19
CA THR A 17 12.87 -13.48 -44.06
C THR A 17 12.23 -12.70 -42.91
N LYS A 18 10.89 -12.77 -42.89
CA LYS A 18 10.07 -12.52 -41.69
C LYS A 18 10.39 -13.62 -40.67
N SER A 19 10.97 -13.25 -39.53
CA SER A 19 10.95 -14.10 -38.34
C SER A 19 9.54 -14.07 -37.74
N GLN A 20 8.79 -15.17 -37.91
CA GLN A 20 7.51 -15.40 -37.24
C GLN A 20 7.78 -15.80 -35.79
N SER A 21 7.49 -14.92 -34.84
CA SER A 21 7.35 -15.31 -33.43
C SER A 21 6.07 -16.14 -33.29
N ARG A 22 6.22 -17.46 -33.10
CA ARG A 22 5.12 -18.35 -32.72
C ARG A 22 4.64 -17.96 -31.31
N PHE A 23 3.56 -17.18 -31.23
CA PHE A 23 2.79 -17.04 -30.01
C PHE A 23 2.16 -18.40 -29.66
N SER A 24 2.46 -18.89 -28.45
CA SER A 24 1.91 -20.14 -27.93
C SER A 24 0.40 -20.03 -27.77
N VAL A 25 -0.32 -21.10 -28.13
CA VAL A 25 -1.76 -21.22 -27.87
C VAL A 25 -2.05 -21.11 -26.37
N VAL A 26 -1.10 -21.52 -25.52
CA VAL A 26 -1.20 -21.45 -24.06
C VAL A 26 -1.19 -20.00 -23.56
N ASP A 27 -0.38 -19.12 -24.16
CA ASP A 27 -0.34 -17.69 -23.82
C ASP A 27 -1.64 -16.99 -24.24
N LYS A 28 -2.18 -17.35 -25.40
CA LYS A 28 -3.50 -16.87 -25.85
C LYS A 28 -4.61 -17.33 -24.93
N ILE A 29 -4.59 -18.59 -24.48
CA ILE A 29 -5.58 -19.14 -23.56
C ILE A 29 -5.48 -18.48 -22.17
N SER A 30 -4.28 -18.26 -21.64
CA SER A 30 -4.05 -17.51 -20.39
C SER A 30 -4.61 -16.08 -20.45
N SER A 31 -4.45 -15.42 -21.60
CA SER A 31 -5.01 -14.07 -21.82
C SER A 31 -6.55 -14.04 -21.89
N LEU A 32 -7.19 -15.16 -22.24
CA LEU A 32 -8.66 -15.29 -22.28
C LEU A 32 -9.27 -15.59 -20.91
N PHE A 33 -8.47 -16.13 -19.98
CA PHE A 33 -8.89 -16.43 -18.60
C PHE A 33 -8.44 -15.39 -17.58
N SER A 34 -7.52 -14.50 -17.92
CA SER A 34 -7.21 -13.31 -17.11
C SER A 34 -8.19 -12.19 -17.44
N LYS A 35 -9.45 -12.38 -17.03
CA LYS A 35 -10.29 -11.21 -16.73
C LYS A 35 -9.64 -10.55 -15.53
N SER A 36 -8.65 -9.69 -15.77
CA SER A 36 -8.05 -8.81 -14.77
C SER A 36 -9.16 -7.90 -14.28
N SER A 37 -9.93 -8.36 -13.29
CA SER A 37 -10.76 -7.47 -12.48
C SER A 37 -9.79 -6.49 -11.86
N SER A 38 -10.00 -5.20 -12.12
CA SER A 38 -9.24 -4.17 -11.41
C SER A 38 -9.40 -4.42 -9.90
N PRO A 39 -8.32 -4.35 -9.12
CA PRO A 39 -8.41 -4.61 -7.69
C PRO A 39 -9.40 -3.61 -7.06
N SER A 40 -10.25 -4.11 -6.17
CA SER A 40 -11.19 -3.29 -5.41
C SER A 40 -10.72 -3.13 -3.97
N PHE A 41 -11.02 -1.97 -3.40
CA PHE A 41 -10.58 -1.57 -2.07
C PHE A 41 -11.79 -1.16 -1.23
N GLN A 42 -11.81 -1.58 0.01
CA GLN A 42 -12.66 -1.03 1.05
C GLN A 42 -11.82 -0.06 1.87
N ILE A 43 -12.31 1.15 2.09
CA ILE A 43 -11.56 2.22 2.77
C ILE A 43 -12.39 2.69 3.96
N LEU A 44 -11.77 2.76 5.13
CA LEU A 44 -12.33 3.28 6.36
C LEU A 44 -11.31 4.19 7.06
N SER A 45 -11.78 5.22 7.74
CA SER A 45 -10.99 6.15 8.55
C SER A 45 -11.84 6.62 9.74
N ASP A 46 -11.21 7.31 10.70
CA ASP A 46 -11.90 8.03 11.78
C ASP A 46 -12.88 7.14 12.57
N LEU A 47 -12.51 5.86 12.78
CA LEU A 47 -13.34 4.91 13.51
C LEU A 47 -13.32 5.16 15.03
N HIS A 48 -12.21 5.69 15.55
CA HIS A 48 -12.00 6.00 16.97
C HIS A 48 -12.43 4.88 17.93
N LEU A 49 -11.94 3.66 17.69
CA LEU A 49 -12.34 2.47 18.45
C LEU A 49 -11.93 2.52 19.93
N GLU A 50 -11.02 3.41 20.31
CA GLU A 50 -10.71 3.71 21.71
C GLU A 50 -11.93 4.25 22.48
N VAL A 51 -12.85 4.90 21.77
CA VAL A 51 -14.08 5.45 22.34
C VAL A 51 -15.02 4.30 22.68
N GLY A 52 -15.10 3.99 23.96
CA GLY A 52 -15.94 2.88 24.44
C GLY A 52 -15.31 1.49 24.21
N GLN A 53 -14.00 1.41 23.94
CA GLN A 53 -13.24 0.15 23.86
C GLN A 53 -13.83 -0.85 22.85
N GLN A 54 -14.11 -0.36 21.65
CA GLN A 54 -14.85 -1.07 20.61
C GLN A 54 -13.99 -2.01 19.75
N TYR A 55 -12.70 -2.13 20.04
CA TYR A 55 -11.76 -2.97 19.27
C TYR A 55 -12.23 -4.41 19.04
N ILE A 56 -12.95 -5.00 20.00
CA ILE A 56 -13.44 -6.39 19.92
C ILE A 56 -14.83 -6.45 19.26
N SER A 57 -15.70 -5.50 19.56
CA SER A 57 -17.12 -5.53 19.20
C SER A 57 -17.38 -4.96 17.81
N PHE A 58 -16.58 -4.01 17.34
CA PHE A 58 -16.74 -3.40 16.02
C PHE A 58 -16.47 -4.43 14.92
N LYS A 59 -17.40 -4.56 13.98
CA LYS A 59 -17.32 -5.48 12.85
C LYS A 59 -17.32 -4.71 11.55
N ILE A 60 -16.38 -5.05 10.67
CA ILE A 60 -16.32 -4.51 9.31
C ILE A 60 -16.90 -5.58 8.37
N PRO A 61 -18.07 -5.33 7.74
CA PRO A 61 -18.57 -6.20 6.69
C PRO A 61 -17.63 -6.13 5.47
N ILE A 62 -17.25 -7.29 4.94
CA ILE A 62 -16.36 -7.37 3.77
C ILE A 62 -17.13 -6.93 2.52
N SER A 63 -16.57 -5.96 1.80
CA SER A 63 -17.07 -5.50 0.50
C SER A 63 -16.02 -5.54 -0.62
N ALA A 64 -14.76 -5.81 -0.27
CA ALA A 64 -13.61 -5.89 -1.18
C ALA A 64 -12.51 -6.79 -0.57
N PRO A 65 -11.58 -7.32 -1.38
CA PRO A 65 -10.48 -8.15 -0.87
C PRO A 65 -9.43 -7.36 -0.09
N TYR A 66 -9.22 -6.08 -0.41
CA TYR A 66 -8.24 -5.22 0.25
C TYR A 66 -8.93 -4.20 1.17
N LEU A 67 -8.43 -4.07 2.39
CA LEU A 67 -8.88 -3.05 3.35
C LEU A 67 -7.81 -1.98 3.52
N ILE A 68 -8.21 -0.72 3.43
CA ILE A 68 -7.37 0.43 3.79
C ILE A 68 -7.97 1.09 5.03
N LEU A 69 -7.19 1.09 6.10
CA LEU A 69 -7.45 1.79 7.36
C LEU A 69 -6.67 3.11 7.33
N ALA A 70 -7.36 4.20 6.99
CA ALA A 70 -6.76 5.48 6.59
C ALA A 70 -6.64 6.51 7.72
N GLY A 71 -6.20 6.05 8.89
CA GLY A 71 -5.95 6.89 10.07
C GLY A 71 -7.14 7.03 11.02
N ASP A 72 -6.83 7.39 12.26
CA ASP A 72 -7.77 7.62 13.37
C ASP A 72 -8.71 6.43 13.61
N ILE A 73 -8.12 5.24 13.58
CA ILE A 73 -8.80 3.97 13.85
C ILE A 73 -8.84 3.70 15.34
N GLY A 74 -7.76 4.03 16.05
CA GLY A 74 -7.57 3.72 17.45
C GLY A 74 -6.33 4.40 18.03
N ARG A 75 -5.80 3.83 19.12
CA ARG A 75 -4.56 4.29 19.76
C ARG A 75 -3.54 3.17 19.87
N LEU A 76 -2.29 3.45 19.54
CA LEU A 76 -1.20 2.46 19.64
C LEU A 76 -0.83 2.15 21.09
N ILE A 77 -1.16 3.02 22.05
CA ILE A 77 -1.01 2.74 23.48
C ILE A 77 -1.93 1.60 23.95
N ASP A 78 -3.05 1.37 23.24
CA ASP A 78 -3.98 0.25 23.50
C ASP A 78 -3.53 -1.03 22.75
N TYR A 79 -2.22 -1.28 22.69
CA TYR A 79 -1.57 -2.21 21.75
C TYR A 79 -2.26 -3.56 21.61
N ASP A 80 -2.51 -4.26 22.71
CA ASP A 80 -3.09 -5.61 22.68
C ASP A 80 -4.52 -5.62 22.10
N SER A 81 -5.33 -4.63 22.46
CA SER A 81 -6.71 -4.52 21.95
C SER A 81 -6.69 -4.12 20.47
N TYR A 82 -5.78 -3.22 20.09
CA TYR A 82 -5.61 -2.82 18.71
C TYR A 82 -5.12 -3.98 17.83
N LEU A 83 -4.18 -4.79 18.33
CA LEU A 83 -3.71 -6.00 17.68
C LEU A 83 -4.84 -7.01 17.47
N VAL A 84 -5.72 -7.22 18.47
CA VAL A 84 -6.91 -8.08 18.33
C VAL A 84 -7.83 -7.58 17.23
N PHE A 85 -8.06 -6.27 17.14
CA PHE A 85 -8.85 -5.67 16.06
C PHE A 85 -8.22 -5.93 14.69
N LEU A 86 -6.92 -5.69 14.54
CA LEU A 86 -6.20 -5.89 13.27
C LEU A 86 -6.16 -7.38 12.87
N ALA A 87 -5.97 -8.28 13.84
CA ALA A 87 -6.03 -9.72 13.60
C ALA A 87 -7.37 -10.15 13.01
N ALA A 88 -8.48 -9.63 13.55
CA ALA A 88 -9.82 -9.90 13.02
C ALA A 88 -10.00 -9.42 11.57
N GLN A 89 -9.33 -8.32 11.16
CA GLN A 89 -9.38 -7.83 9.79
C GLN A 89 -8.47 -8.67 8.88
N THR A 90 -7.24 -8.93 9.28
CA THR A 90 -6.33 -9.77 8.48
C THR A 90 -6.86 -11.19 8.28
N ALA A 91 -7.69 -11.70 9.19
CA ALA A 91 -8.38 -12.99 9.02
C ALA A 91 -9.42 -12.99 7.88
N GLN A 92 -9.95 -11.83 7.50
CA GLN A 92 -11.08 -11.66 6.58
C GLN A 92 -10.69 -11.05 5.23
N PHE A 93 -9.66 -10.19 5.21
CA PHE A 93 -9.17 -9.52 4.02
C PHE A 93 -7.89 -10.20 3.49
N GLU A 94 -7.63 -10.08 2.18
CA GLU A 94 -6.39 -10.57 1.56
C GLU A 94 -5.18 -9.78 2.05
N GLN A 95 -5.31 -8.45 2.14
CA GLN A 95 -4.32 -7.55 2.70
C GLN A 95 -5.03 -6.39 3.42
N VAL A 96 -4.49 -5.99 4.57
CA VAL A 96 -4.90 -4.81 5.32
C VAL A 96 -3.77 -3.79 5.26
N PHE A 97 -4.08 -2.58 4.82
CA PHE A 97 -3.16 -1.45 4.76
C PHE A 97 -3.51 -0.47 5.88
N LEU A 98 -2.53 -0.11 6.70
CA LEU A 98 -2.70 0.83 7.81
C LEU A 98 -1.93 2.12 7.53
N ILE A 99 -2.63 3.24 7.56
CA ILE A 99 -2.06 4.59 7.64
C ILE A 99 -2.36 5.08 9.07
N LEU A 100 -1.36 5.63 9.75
CA LEU A 100 -1.55 6.21 11.08
C LEU A 100 -2.08 7.65 10.94
N GLY A 101 -3.13 7.97 11.67
CA GLY A 101 -3.59 9.33 11.96
C GLY A 101 -2.98 9.83 13.28
N ASN A 102 -3.48 10.95 13.81
CA ASN A 102 -2.96 11.53 15.04
C ASN A 102 -3.47 10.79 16.29
N HIS A 103 -4.66 10.20 16.25
CA HIS A 103 -5.19 9.44 17.37
C HIS A 103 -4.36 8.19 17.68
N GLU A 104 -3.72 7.58 16.67
CA GLU A 104 -2.80 6.47 16.90
C GLU A 104 -1.66 6.83 17.88
N PHE A 105 -1.27 8.11 17.96
CA PHE A 105 -0.17 8.59 18.79
C PHE A 105 -0.62 9.16 20.14
N TYR A 106 -1.92 9.13 20.48
CA TYR A 106 -2.38 9.67 21.75
C TYR A 106 -1.80 8.88 22.93
N GLY A 107 -1.09 9.58 23.82
CA GLY A 107 -0.35 9.03 24.96
C GLY A 107 1.01 8.43 24.60
N LEU A 108 1.53 8.72 23.41
CA LEU A 108 2.85 8.30 22.96
C LEU A 108 3.59 9.47 22.31
N SER A 109 4.92 9.42 22.35
CA SER A 109 5.73 10.26 21.46
C SER A 109 5.63 9.75 20.03
N PHE A 110 5.95 10.61 19.06
CA PHE A 110 5.95 10.20 17.66
C PHE A 110 6.86 8.99 17.40
N THR A 111 8.06 8.98 18.00
CA THR A 111 9.02 7.87 17.87
C THR A 111 8.46 6.59 18.49
N ALA A 112 7.93 6.64 19.71
CA ALA A 112 7.37 5.47 20.38
C ALA A 112 6.14 4.91 19.63
N GLY A 113 5.27 5.79 19.13
CA GLY A 113 4.15 5.39 18.27
C GLY A 113 4.62 4.72 16.99
N LEU A 114 5.62 5.28 16.30
CA LEU A 114 6.13 4.67 15.07
C LEU A 114 6.77 3.29 15.32
N GLU A 115 7.50 3.12 16.43
CA GLU A 115 8.06 1.83 16.84
C GLU A 115 6.95 0.78 17.10
N GLN A 116 5.90 1.15 17.83
CA GLN A 116 4.73 0.27 18.06
C GLN A 116 4.05 -0.11 16.74
N ALA A 117 3.85 0.85 15.84
CA ALA A 117 3.23 0.60 14.54
C ALA A 117 4.07 -0.33 13.66
N GLN A 118 5.40 -0.16 13.64
CA GLN A 118 6.32 -1.05 12.92
C GLN A 118 6.33 -2.46 13.50
N LYS A 119 6.21 -2.58 14.83
CA LYS A 119 6.10 -3.87 15.50
C LYS A 119 4.87 -4.66 15.03
N LEU A 120 3.73 -3.99 14.81
CA LEU A 120 2.50 -4.63 14.34
C LEU A 120 2.69 -5.43 13.04
N GLU A 121 3.45 -4.91 12.05
CA GLU A 121 3.70 -5.65 10.79
C GLU A 121 4.38 -7.01 11.01
N HIS A 122 5.06 -7.19 12.14
CA HIS A 122 5.83 -8.39 12.48
C HIS A 122 5.11 -9.32 13.47
N GLU A 123 3.92 -8.97 13.92
CA GLU A 123 3.13 -9.81 14.82
C GLU A 123 2.65 -11.07 14.09
N GLU A 124 3.02 -12.25 14.61
CA GLU A 124 2.75 -13.54 13.96
C GLU A 124 1.26 -13.78 13.72
N VAL A 125 0.40 -13.29 14.62
CA VAL A 125 -1.06 -13.43 14.54
C VAL A 125 -1.65 -12.74 13.30
N LEU A 126 -0.95 -11.76 12.72
CA LEU A 126 -1.40 -11.06 11.51
C LEU A 126 -0.99 -11.79 10.22
N GLY A 127 -0.15 -12.83 10.31
CA GLY A 127 0.23 -13.68 9.19
C GLY A 127 0.85 -12.93 8.00
N GLY A 128 1.56 -11.82 8.26
CA GLY A 128 2.16 -10.99 7.21
C GLY A 128 1.15 -10.25 6.33
N ARG A 129 -0.13 -10.18 6.74
CA ARG A 129 -1.21 -9.53 5.97
C ARG A 129 -1.49 -8.08 6.35
N LEU A 130 -0.76 -7.53 7.32
CA LEU A 130 -0.79 -6.11 7.63
C LEU A 130 0.39 -5.40 6.94
N ILE A 131 0.12 -4.30 6.23
CA ILE A 131 1.14 -3.39 5.69
C ILE A 131 0.96 -2.01 6.33
N LEU A 132 1.97 -1.54 7.05
CA LEU A 132 2.06 -0.17 7.51
C LEU A 132 2.51 0.73 6.35
N LEU A 133 1.64 1.63 5.93
CA LEU A 133 1.90 2.59 4.86
C LEU A 133 2.48 3.90 5.42
N HIS A 134 3.75 3.83 5.84
CA HIS A 134 4.53 4.99 6.25
C HIS A 134 5.74 5.19 5.31
N GLN A 135 5.60 6.11 4.34
CA GLN A 135 6.60 6.32 3.28
C GLN A 135 6.89 5.02 2.51
N LYS A 136 5.84 4.23 2.29
CA LYS A 136 5.93 2.87 1.73
C LYS A 136 5.14 2.77 0.43
N ARG A 137 5.67 1.95 -0.48
CA ARG A 137 5.04 1.54 -1.74
C ARG A 137 4.61 0.08 -1.63
N PHE A 138 3.43 -0.24 -2.13
CA PHE A 138 2.96 -1.61 -2.31
C PHE A 138 2.37 -1.79 -3.71
N ASP A 139 2.85 -2.80 -4.44
CA ASP A 139 2.34 -3.14 -5.77
C ASP A 139 1.36 -4.29 -5.66
N ILE A 140 0.11 -4.08 -6.10
CA ILE A 140 -0.94 -5.08 -5.96
C ILE A 140 -0.67 -6.23 -6.95
N PRO A 141 -0.53 -7.48 -6.47
CA PRO A 141 -0.21 -8.62 -7.32
C PRO A 141 -1.17 -8.77 -8.51
N ASN A 142 -0.64 -9.16 -9.67
CA ASN A 142 -1.42 -9.39 -10.89
C ASN A 142 -2.25 -8.18 -11.35
N SER A 143 -1.84 -6.96 -10.98
CA SER A 143 -2.50 -5.72 -11.39
C SER A 143 -1.48 -4.65 -11.82
N ARG A 144 -1.98 -3.55 -12.38
CA ARG A 144 -1.18 -2.34 -12.65
C ARG A 144 -1.38 -1.26 -11.58
N VAL A 145 -1.89 -1.63 -10.41
CA VAL A 145 -2.20 -0.70 -9.32
C VAL A 145 -1.08 -0.72 -8.29
N THR A 146 -0.64 0.48 -7.92
CA THR A 146 0.31 0.72 -6.85
C THR A 146 -0.34 1.56 -5.77
N ILE A 147 -0.14 1.18 -4.51
CA ILE A 147 -0.48 2.00 -3.36
C ILE A 147 0.78 2.70 -2.86
N LEU A 148 0.69 4.01 -2.70
CA LEU A 148 1.66 4.83 -1.99
C LEU A 148 0.96 5.37 -0.75
N GLY A 149 1.58 5.23 0.42
CA GLY A 149 1.03 5.81 1.63
C GLY A 149 2.09 6.32 2.58
N CYS A 150 1.71 7.36 3.31
CA CYS A 150 2.57 8.10 4.21
C CYS A 150 1.72 8.75 5.30
N THR A 151 2.12 8.58 6.56
CA THR A 151 1.64 9.42 7.65
C THR A 151 2.30 10.79 7.54
N LEU A 152 1.52 11.80 7.20
CA LEU A 152 1.97 13.19 7.07
C LEU A 152 1.59 13.98 8.33
N TRP A 153 2.54 14.78 8.82
CA TRP A 153 2.32 15.72 9.92
C TRP A 153 2.47 17.14 9.42
N SER A 154 1.67 18.03 9.98
CA SER A 154 1.85 19.47 9.75
C SER A 154 3.20 19.90 10.33
N LYS A 155 4.03 20.55 9.51
CA LYS A 155 5.25 21.20 9.99
C LYS A 155 4.87 22.47 10.74
N ILE A 156 4.87 22.39 12.07
CA ILE A 156 4.63 23.55 12.93
C ILE A 156 5.96 24.26 13.18
N LEU A 157 6.01 25.57 12.92
CA LEU A 157 7.19 26.39 13.22
C LEU A 157 7.40 26.49 14.73
N GLU A 158 8.65 26.64 15.16
CA GLU A 158 9.02 26.56 16.59
C GLU A 158 8.35 27.64 17.44
N ASP A 159 8.22 28.84 16.90
CA ASP A 159 7.51 29.98 17.49
C ASP A 159 5.98 29.78 17.53
N ALA A 160 5.44 28.94 16.66
CA ALA A 160 4.03 28.58 16.61
C ALA A 160 3.67 27.37 17.49
N LYS A 161 4.64 26.54 17.90
CA LYS A 161 4.38 25.30 18.65
C LYS A 161 3.52 25.49 19.88
N GLN A 162 3.85 26.48 20.72
CA GLN A 162 3.10 26.72 21.96
C GLN A 162 1.66 27.15 21.66
N VAL A 163 1.46 28.01 20.66
CA VAL A 163 0.13 28.47 20.24
C VAL A 163 -0.68 27.31 19.68
N VAL A 164 -0.08 26.47 18.82
CA VAL A 164 -0.75 25.31 18.24
C VAL A 164 -1.11 24.29 19.32
N ARG A 165 -0.19 23.97 20.25
CA ARG A 165 -0.47 23.08 21.39
C ARG A 165 -1.66 23.55 22.22
N MET A 166 -1.73 24.85 22.53
CA MET A 166 -2.85 25.41 23.31
C MET A 166 -4.18 25.53 22.54
N ARG A 167 -4.14 25.62 21.21
CA ARG A 167 -5.33 25.90 20.38
C ARG A 167 -5.90 24.66 19.71
N VAL A 168 -5.07 23.63 19.49
CA VAL A 168 -5.42 22.40 18.82
C VAL A 168 -5.29 21.27 19.85
N LYS A 169 -6.44 20.91 20.42
CA LYS A 169 -6.57 19.94 21.52
C LYS A 169 -5.92 18.59 21.23
N ASP A 170 -5.83 18.22 19.96
CA ASP A 170 -5.28 16.94 19.53
C ASP A 170 -3.77 16.84 19.78
N PHE A 171 -3.05 17.97 19.67
CA PHE A 171 -1.61 18.00 20.01
C PHE A 171 -1.34 18.02 21.50
N GLU A 172 -2.32 18.31 22.36
CA GLU A 172 -2.14 18.22 23.83
C GLU A 172 -1.99 16.76 24.30
N LYS A 173 -2.47 15.80 23.49
CA LYS A 173 -2.53 14.38 23.85
C LYS A 173 -1.37 13.56 23.30
N ILE A 174 -0.45 14.19 22.59
CA ILE A 174 0.73 13.54 22.01
C ILE A 174 1.93 13.98 22.85
N ASP A 175 2.73 13.02 23.31
CA ASP A 175 3.92 13.33 24.10
C ASP A 175 5.04 13.86 23.20
N ASP A 176 5.92 14.69 23.75
CA ASP A 176 7.07 15.25 23.03
C ASP A 176 8.15 14.18 22.72
#